data_AF-A0AA36MWS3-F1
#
_entry.id   AF-A0AA36MWS3-F1
#
_cell.length_a   1.000
_cell.length_b   1.000
_cell.length_c   1.000
_cell.angle_alpha   90.00
_cell.angle_beta   90.00
_cell.angle_gamma   90.00
#
_symmetry.space_group_name_H-M   'P 1'
#
loop_
_entity.id
_entity.type
_entity.pdbx_description
1 polymer ?
#
loop_
_entity_poly.entity_id
_entity_poly.type
_entity_poly.pdbx_seq_one_letter_code
_entity_poly.pdbx_strand_id
1 'polypeptide(L)'
;MDELQALTEQRDQAMQRAQKLDLEIAAEQEALDDLERECHSFDVRLRNAKAEEERMRREAADLAAENGRSERKGAPAVDPQELRALREELAQERQRAEREDEAQERATRARVEEQCMLLRALHDMAMLSDRPREWSWCSQPKKPVGGAYGCFLADKRPQFTKACEGKKASEISKMAGAEWKKMTEADKAPYQKKFEAVKKKYEEDMKKFKAAGGEVQKGVRALRTQKRKEKEGVSKTKRGDKDPDRPKKPAGGAYGVFLAENRQTFMDSLPKGSRAPEVSKLAGKKWAALTEAQKKPYQDKYEKKKAAYEAAMKEYKAKAAEKVEEEEEDEDEDEDEDEDEDEDEEEPKPGEKKPKAAAKPVAKKSAKKA
;
A
#
# COMPACT_ATOMS: atom_id res chain seq x y z
N MET A 1 9.67 8.22 44.32
CA MET A 1 8.37 7.71 43.82
C MET A 1 7.61 8.87 43.19
N ASP A 2 7.58 10.02 43.85
CA ASP A 2 6.85 11.23 43.45
C ASP A 2 7.28 11.81 42.09
N GLU A 3 8.58 11.85 41.78
CA GLU A 3 9.06 12.32 40.46
C GLU A 3 8.61 11.43 39.30
N LEU A 4 8.49 10.12 39.52
CA LEU A 4 8.02 9.20 38.47
C LEU A 4 6.52 9.35 38.24
N GLN A 5 5.75 9.60 39.30
CA GLN A 5 4.31 9.87 39.19
C GLN A 5 4.05 11.19 38.46
N ALA A 6 4.80 12.24 38.77
CA ALA A 6 4.72 13.52 38.07
C ALA A 6 5.03 13.38 36.57
N LEU A 7 6.04 12.60 36.20
CA LEU A 7 6.37 12.32 34.79
C LEU A 7 5.28 11.51 34.07
N THR A 8 4.64 10.55 34.75
CA THR A 8 3.51 9.80 34.17
C THR A 8 2.28 10.67 33.97
N GLU A 9 1.98 11.57 34.92
CA GLU A 9 0.87 12.52 34.79
C GLU A 9 1.12 13.52 33.65
N GLN A 10 2.34 14.05 33.54
CA GLN A 10 2.73 14.94 32.46
C GLN A 10 2.59 14.27 31.08
N ARG A 11 2.94 12.99 30.98
CA ARG A 11 2.72 12.17 29.77
C ARG A 11 1.25 11.99 29.47
N ASP A 12 0.45 11.64 30.47
CA ASP A 12 -0.98 11.37 30.28
C ASP A 12 -1.71 12.65 29.85
N GLN A 13 -1.34 13.79 30.42
CA GLN A 13 -1.82 15.11 29.99
C GLN A 13 -1.40 15.42 28.54
N ALA A 14 -0.17 15.09 28.15
CA ALA A 14 0.29 15.31 26.77
C ALA A 14 -0.42 14.37 25.76
N MET A 15 -0.69 13.12 26.13
CA MET A 15 -1.48 12.18 25.34
C MET A 15 -2.93 12.64 25.19
N GLN A 16 -3.54 13.15 26.26
CA GLN A 16 -4.89 13.72 26.22
C GLN A 16 -4.95 14.96 25.31
N ARG A 17 -3.93 15.82 25.35
CA ARG A 17 -3.83 16.97 24.42
C ARG A 17 -3.71 16.52 22.96
N ALA A 18 -2.89 15.50 22.68
CA ALA A 18 -2.76 14.94 21.34
C ALA A 18 -4.08 14.33 20.84
N GLN A 19 -4.76 13.53 21.67
CA GLN A 19 -6.08 12.98 21.35
C GLN A 19 -7.12 14.06 21.10
N LYS A 20 -7.08 15.16 21.87
CA LYS A 20 -7.97 16.30 21.66
C LYS A 20 -7.71 16.98 20.31
N LEU A 21 -6.44 17.17 19.94
CA LEU A 21 -6.07 17.73 18.63
C LEU A 21 -6.50 16.81 17.47
N ASP A 22 -6.35 15.49 17.61
CA ASP A 22 -6.81 14.53 16.61
C ASP A 22 -8.33 14.59 16.40
N LEU A 23 -9.11 14.77 17.47
CA LEU A 23 -10.55 14.96 17.40
C LEU A 23 -10.94 16.31 16.76
N GLU A 24 -10.17 17.36 17.05
CA GLU A 24 -10.36 18.69 16.46
C GLU A 24 -10.07 18.67 14.94
N ILE A 25 -8.98 18.01 14.53
CA ILE A 25 -8.67 17.77 13.11
C ILE A 25 -9.79 16.99 12.41
N ALA A 26 -10.33 15.96 13.06
CA ALA A 26 -11.43 15.18 12.49
C ALA A 26 -12.71 16.01 12.33
N ALA A 27 -13.04 16.87 13.30
CA ALA A 27 -14.18 17.76 13.23
C ALA A 27 -14.04 18.81 12.10
N GLU A 28 -12.85 19.42 11.95
CA GLU A 28 -12.61 20.37 10.87
C GLU A 28 -12.59 19.70 9.49
N GLN A 29 -12.15 18.44 9.39
CA GLN A 29 -12.25 17.66 8.15
C GLN A 29 -13.70 17.39 7.77
N GLU A 30 -14.57 17.06 8.74
CA GLU A 30 -16.00 16.87 8.50
C GLU A 30 -16.67 18.18 8.04
N ALA A 31 -16.34 19.31 8.67
CA ALA A 31 -16.82 20.63 8.26
C ALA A 31 -16.36 21.01 6.84
N LEU A 32 -15.12 20.66 6.47
CA LEU A 32 -14.60 20.85 5.12
C LEU A 32 -15.37 20.01 4.09
N ASP A 33 -15.60 18.72 4.38
CA ASP A 33 -16.35 17.82 3.52
C ASP A 33 -17.79 18.31 3.29
N ASP A 34 -18.44 18.91 4.29
CA ASP A 34 -19.76 19.52 4.16
C ASP A 34 -19.76 20.76 3.26
N LEU A 35 -18.78 21.66 3.43
CA LEU A 35 -18.62 22.82 2.55
C LEU A 35 -18.32 22.43 1.09
N GLU A 36 -17.52 21.37 0.88
CA GLU A 36 -17.27 20.83 -0.46
C GLU A 36 -18.53 20.27 -1.12
N ARG A 37 -19.42 19.60 -0.35
CA ARG A 37 -20.73 19.15 -0.85
C ARG A 37 -21.63 20.33 -1.24
N GLU A 38 -21.64 21.38 -0.44
CA GLU A 38 -22.37 22.61 -0.77
C GLU A 38 -21.84 23.24 -2.07
N CYS A 39 -20.53 23.38 -2.21
CA CYS A 39 -19.90 23.88 -3.45
C CYS A 39 -20.27 23.02 -4.67
N HIS A 40 -20.24 21.69 -4.53
CA HIS A 40 -20.64 20.78 -5.61
C HIS A 40 -22.12 20.96 -6.00
N SER A 41 -23.00 21.19 -5.03
CA SER A 41 -24.41 21.48 -5.27
C SER A 41 -24.60 22.80 -6.03
N PHE A 42 -23.82 23.85 -5.72
CA PHE A 42 -23.80 25.09 -6.50
C PHE A 42 -23.34 24.85 -7.94
N ASP A 43 -22.24 24.11 -8.15
CA ASP A 43 -21.72 23.80 -9.49
C ASP A 43 -22.73 23.02 -10.35
N VAL A 44 -23.56 22.17 -9.74
CA VAL A 44 -24.63 21.43 -10.43
C VAL A 44 -25.79 22.37 -10.76
N ARG A 45 -26.24 23.21 -9.81
CA ARG A 45 -27.31 24.19 -10.04
C ARG A 45 -26.95 25.17 -11.16
N LEU A 46 -25.71 25.68 -11.18
CA LEU A 46 -25.23 26.58 -12.22
C LEU A 46 -25.19 25.92 -13.60
N ARG A 47 -24.76 24.65 -13.68
CA ARG A 47 -24.78 23.88 -14.93
C ARG A 47 -26.19 23.68 -15.44
N ASN A 48 -27.15 23.39 -14.56
CA ASN A 48 -28.55 23.21 -14.92
C ASN A 48 -29.18 24.55 -15.39
N ALA A 49 -28.91 25.65 -14.67
CA ALA A 49 -29.39 26.98 -15.04
C ALA A 49 -28.87 27.41 -16.42
N LYS A 50 -27.58 27.20 -16.71
CA LYS A 50 -26.99 27.46 -18.04
C LYS A 50 -27.63 26.62 -19.14
N ALA A 51 -27.92 25.35 -18.86
CA ALA A 51 -28.60 24.46 -19.81
C ALA A 51 -30.05 24.92 -20.07
N GLU A 52 -30.77 25.37 -19.05
CA GLU A 52 -32.11 25.95 -19.20
C GLU A 52 -32.08 27.27 -19.96
N GLU A 53 -31.11 28.16 -19.70
CA GLU A 53 -30.95 29.41 -20.45
C GLU A 53 -30.71 29.14 -21.94
N GLU A 54 -29.84 28.17 -22.27
CA GLU A 54 -29.63 27.73 -23.66
C GLU A 54 -30.90 27.15 -24.29
N ARG A 55 -31.65 26.33 -23.55
CA ARG A 55 -32.95 25.80 -24.01
C ARG A 55 -33.94 26.93 -24.28
N MET A 56 -34.07 27.89 -23.37
CA MET A 56 -34.94 29.06 -23.52
C MET A 56 -34.52 29.92 -24.71
N ARG A 57 -33.21 30.08 -24.97
CA ARG A 57 -32.71 30.74 -26.18
C ARG A 57 -33.12 30.02 -27.46
N ARG A 58 -33.06 28.68 -27.48
CA ARG A 58 -33.50 27.87 -28.64
C ARG A 58 -35.01 27.99 -28.86
N GLU A 59 -35.80 27.84 -27.81
CA GLU A 59 -37.27 27.98 -27.88
C GLU A 59 -37.68 29.40 -28.33
N ALA A 60 -37.01 30.44 -27.84
CA ALA A 60 -37.24 31.81 -28.28
C ALA A 60 -36.87 32.03 -29.76
N ALA A 61 -35.79 31.40 -30.24
CA ALA A 61 -35.40 31.45 -31.65
C ALA A 61 -36.41 30.73 -32.55
N ASP A 62 -36.93 29.59 -32.11
CA ASP A 62 -37.96 28.82 -32.82
C ASP A 62 -39.28 29.60 -32.89
N LEU A 63 -39.72 30.18 -31.76
CA LEU A 63 -40.91 31.05 -31.70
C LEU A 63 -40.75 32.31 -32.54
N ALA A 64 -39.57 32.92 -32.59
CA ALA A 64 -39.30 34.06 -33.48
C ALA A 64 -39.38 33.65 -34.97
N ALA A 65 -38.88 32.47 -35.32
CA ALA A 65 -39.00 31.92 -36.66
C ALA A 65 -40.45 31.58 -37.04
N GLU A 66 -41.28 31.20 -36.08
CA GLU A 66 -42.71 30.94 -36.25
C GLU A 66 -43.53 32.25 -36.30
N ASN A 67 -43.21 33.24 -35.46
CA ASN A 67 -43.84 34.56 -35.48
C ASN A 67 -43.51 35.36 -36.75
N GLY A 68 -42.32 35.23 -37.33
CA GLY A 68 -42.05 35.76 -38.68
C GLY A 68 -42.96 35.16 -39.78
N ARG A 69 -43.65 34.04 -39.51
CA ARG A 69 -44.74 33.51 -40.36
C ARG A 69 -46.11 34.10 -39.99
N SER A 70 -46.34 34.44 -38.73
CA SER A 70 -47.61 34.95 -38.20
C SER A 70 -47.78 36.46 -38.32
N GLU A 71 -46.72 37.28 -38.20
CA GLU A 71 -46.73 38.74 -38.38
C GLU A 71 -47.19 39.18 -39.79
N ARG A 72 -47.13 38.27 -40.77
CA ARG A 72 -47.80 38.42 -42.07
C ARG A 72 -49.33 38.58 -41.96
N LYS A 73 -49.94 38.38 -40.78
CA LYS A 73 -51.39 38.35 -40.52
C LYS A 73 -51.94 39.52 -39.68
N GLY A 74 -51.13 40.52 -39.31
CA GLY A 74 -51.59 41.87 -38.88
C GLY A 74 -52.39 41.99 -37.56
N ALA A 75 -51.73 41.84 -36.41
CA ALA A 75 -52.30 42.08 -35.07
C ALA A 75 -51.83 43.43 -34.45
N PRO A 76 -52.60 44.05 -33.52
CA PRO A 76 -52.26 45.35 -32.94
C PRO A 76 -51.09 45.27 -31.93
N ALA A 77 -50.16 46.23 -32.02
CA ALA A 77 -48.89 46.22 -31.31
C ALA A 77 -48.94 46.91 -29.94
N VAL A 78 -48.29 46.29 -28.94
CA VAL A 78 -47.87 46.93 -27.68
C VAL A 78 -46.77 47.96 -28.01
N ASP A 79 -46.71 49.09 -27.30
CA ASP A 79 -45.68 50.13 -27.54
C ASP A 79 -44.26 49.52 -27.50
N PRO A 80 -43.51 49.55 -28.62
CA PRO A 80 -42.21 48.89 -28.72
C PRO A 80 -41.17 49.41 -27.72
N GLN A 81 -41.32 50.64 -27.20
CA GLN A 81 -40.42 51.19 -26.20
C GLN A 81 -40.65 50.59 -24.80
N GLU A 82 -41.90 50.47 -24.37
CA GLU A 82 -42.25 49.86 -23.07
C GLU A 82 -41.86 48.38 -23.02
N LEU A 83 -42.05 47.64 -24.12
CA LEU A 83 -41.65 46.24 -24.20
C LEU A 83 -40.13 46.05 -24.15
N ARG A 84 -39.35 46.99 -24.71
CA ARG A 84 -37.89 46.98 -24.62
C ARG A 84 -37.43 47.29 -23.19
N ALA A 85 -38.03 48.29 -22.54
CA ALA A 85 -37.71 48.66 -21.16
C ALA A 85 -37.98 47.50 -20.18
N LEU A 86 -39.13 46.81 -20.28
CA LEU A 86 -39.43 45.64 -19.46
C LEU A 86 -38.48 44.46 -19.71
N ARG A 87 -38.04 44.25 -20.96
CA ARG A 87 -37.05 43.22 -21.30
C ARG A 87 -35.67 43.54 -20.72
N GLU A 88 -35.28 44.81 -20.73
CA GLU A 88 -34.03 45.29 -20.14
C GLU A 88 -34.07 45.20 -18.61
N GLU A 89 -35.18 45.55 -17.98
CA GLU A 89 -35.37 45.43 -16.52
C GLU A 89 -35.31 43.96 -16.08
N LEU A 90 -36.01 43.06 -16.78
CA LEU A 90 -35.98 41.62 -16.50
C LEU A 90 -34.59 41.00 -16.77
N ALA A 91 -33.86 41.51 -17.77
CA ALA A 91 -32.47 41.11 -18.00
C ALA A 91 -31.52 41.62 -16.90
N GLN A 92 -31.75 42.83 -16.39
CA GLN A 92 -30.99 43.39 -15.27
C GLN A 92 -31.27 42.63 -13.97
N GLU A 93 -32.53 42.26 -13.72
CA GLU A 93 -32.92 41.47 -12.55
C GLU A 93 -32.30 40.07 -12.59
N ARG A 94 -32.31 39.40 -13.74
CA ARG A 94 -31.59 38.13 -13.96
C ARG A 94 -30.08 38.26 -13.70
N GLN A 95 -29.45 39.30 -14.24
CA GLN A 95 -28.02 39.54 -14.00
C GLN A 95 -27.72 39.86 -12.53
N ARG A 96 -28.64 40.50 -11.79
CA ARG A 96 -28.48 40.71 -10.34
C ARG A 96 -28.56 39.39 -9.59
N ALA A 97 -29.56 38.55 -9.87
CA ALA A 97 -29.71 37.23 -9.27
C ALA A 97 -28.49 36.33 -9.54
N GLU A 98 -27.99 36.30 -10.79
CA GLU A 98 -26.78 35.55 -11.14
C GLU A 98 -25.53 36.05 -10.38
N ARG A 99 -25.38 37.37 -10.23
CA ARG A 99 -24.27 37.96 -9.46
C ARG A 99 -24.36 37.66 -7.97
N GLU A 100 -25.58 37.61 -7.42
CA GLU A 100 -25.81 37.25 -6.02
C GLU A 100 -25.47 35.78 -5.77
N ASP A 101 -25.89 34.87 -6.66
CA ASP A 101 -25.54 33.45 -6.60
C ASP A 101 -24.02 33.23 -6.76
N GLU A 102 -23.37 33.91 -7.72
CA GLU A 102 -21.91 33.88 -7.89
C GLU A 102 -21.17 34.44 -6.68
N ALA A 103 -21.71 35.48 -6.03
CA ALA A 103 -21.13 36.05 -4.81
C ALA A 103 -21.24 35.06 -3.64
N GLN A 104 -22.37 34.36 -3.50
CA GLN A 104 -22.54 33.30 -2.51
C GLN A 104 -21.57 32.14 -2.75
N GLU A 105 -21.39 31.71 -4.01
CA GLU A 105 -20.43 30.66 -4.38
C GLU A 105 -18.98 31.07 -4.07
N ARG A 106 -18.60 32.32 -4.37
CA ARG A 106 -17.26 32.82 -4.02
C ARG A 106 -17.07 32.87 -2.51
N ALA A 107 -18.10 33.24 -1.75
CA ALA A 107 -18.03 33.27 -0.30
C ALA A 107 -17.91 31.86 0.30
N THR A 108 -18.60 30.85 -0.23
CA THR A 108 -18.46 29.46 0.24
C THR A 108 -17.10 28.87 -0.10
N ARG A 109 -16.58 29.11 -1.32
CA ARG A 109 -15.22 28.68 -1.69
C ARG A 109 -14.14 29.35 -0.84
N ALA A 110 -14.29 30.62 -0.48
CA ALA A 110 -13.38 31.29 0.45
C ALA A 110 -13.38 30.64 1.84
N ARG A 111 -14.53 30.18 2.35
CA ARG A 111 -14.63 29.43 3.61
C ARG A 111 -13.94 28.07 3.53
N VAL A 112 -14.05 27.38 2.39
CA VAL A 112 -13.32 26.12 2.13
C VAL A 112 -11.81 26.35 2.22
N GLU A 113 -11.30 27.40 1.57
CA GLU A 113 -9.88 27.76 1.62
C GLU A 113 -9.41 28.10 3.04
N GLU A 114 -10.19 28.88 3.78
CA GLU A 114 -9.91 29.20 5.19
C GLU A 114 -9.85 27.93 6.05
N GLN A 115 -10.82 27.02 5.88
CA GLN A 115 -10.85 25.75 6.59
C GLN A 115 -9.68 24.83 6.24
N CYS A 116 -9.26 24.80 4.97
CA CYS A 116 -8.05 24.07 4.55
C CYS A 116 -6.78 24.63 5.20
N MET A 117 -6.69 25.95 5.37
CA MET A 117 -5.56 26.58 6.06
C MET A 117 -5.56 26.23 7.55
N LEU A 118 -6.72 26.26 8.22
CA LEU A 118 -6.86 25.85 9.62
C LEU A 118 -6.48 24.38 9.82
N LEU A 119 -7.00 23.48 8.99
CA LEU A 119 -6.68 22.06 9.04
C LEU A 119 -5.18 21.80 8.85
N ARG A 120 -4.55 22.52 7.91
CA ARG A 120 -3.10 22.45 7.71
C ARG A 120 -2.32 22.97 8.91
N ALA A 121 -2.76 24.06 9.52
CA ALA A 121 -2.15 24.60 10.73
C ALA A 121 -2.29 23.63 11.92
N LEU A 122 -3.46 22.99 12.09
CA LEU A 122 -3.68 21.96 13.12
C LEU A 122 -2.82 20.72 12.88
N HIS A 123 -2.70 20.27 11.63
CA HIS A 123 -1.83 19.16 11.26
C HIS A 123 -0.35 19.50 11.50
N ASP A 124 0.07 20.72 11.14
CA ASP A 124 1.41 21.21 11.43
C ASP A 124 1.61 21.32 12.95
N MET A 125 0.63 21.79 13.73
CA MET A 125 0.69 21.78 15.19
C MET A 125 0.76 20.36 15.76
N ALA A 126 0.09 19.36 15.17
CA ALA A 126 0.22 17.96 15.57
C ALA A 126 1.62 17.41 15.25
N MET A 127 2.22 17.82 14.13
CA MET A 127 3.57 17.40 13.70
C MET A 127 4.70 18.13 14.44
N LEU A 128 4.50 19.42 14.77
CA LEU A 128 5.40 20.28 15.55
C LEU A 128 5.17 20.18 17.05
N SER A 129 4.05 19.59 17.49
CA SER A 129 3.95 19.03 18.83
C SER A 129 4.96 17.90 18.88
N ASP A 130 6.22 18.29 19.11
CA ASP A 130 7.36 17.46 19.33
C ASP A 130 6.87 16.39 20.29
N ARG A 131 6.59 15.21 19.76
CA ARG A 131 6.62 13.96 20.50
C ARG A 131 8.08 13.91 20.92
N PRO A 132 8.47 14.44 22.10
CA PRO A 132 9.81 14.93 22.31
C PRO A 132 10.77 13.79 22.02
N ARG A 133 11.96 14.10 21.50
CA ARG A 133 13.05 13.11 21.42
C ARG A 133 13.31 12.44 22.78
N GLU A 134 12.90 13.12 23.84
CA GLU A 134 12.87 12.72 25.24
C GLU A 134 11.71 11.78 25.62
N TRP A 135 10.66 11.58 24.81
CA TRP A 135 9.74 10.42 24.87
C TRP A 135 10.37 9.16 24.25
N SER A 136 11.70 9.06 24.19
CA SER A 136 12.38 7.80 23.88
C SER A 136 12.03 6.68 24.87
N TRP A 137 11.48 7.00 26.05
CA TRP A 137 10.90 6.03 27.00
C TRP A 137 9.53 5.50 26.58
N CYS A 138 8.84 6.16 25.64
CA CYS A 138 7.67 5.63 24.93
C CYS A 138 8.05 4.90 23.62
N SER A 139 9.33 4.97 23.24
CA SER A 139 9.88 4.11 22.20
C SER A 139 10.41 2.83 22.85
N GLN A 140 10.01 1.68 22.32
CA GLN A 140 10.48 0.39 22.81
C GLN A 140 12.02 0.39 22.89
N PRO A 141 12.63 0.14 24.07
CA PRO A 141 14.07 0.05 24.21
C PRO A 141 14.68 -0.84 23.11
N LYS A 142 15.82 -0.42 22.56
CA LYS A 142 16.48 -1.18 21.50
C LYS A 142 17.21 -2.36 22.12
N LYS A 143 16.87 -3.57 21.68
CA LYS A 143 17.56 -4.80 22.13
C LYS A 143 19.05 -4.69 21.79
N PRO A 144 19.96 -4.97 22.73
CA PRO A 144 21.38 -5.04 22.42
C PRO A 144 21.63 -6.20 21.44
N VAL A 145 22.14 -5.87 20.25
CA VAL A 145 22.44 -6.83 19.18
C VAL A 145 23.95 -7.02 19.07
N GLY A 146 24.40 -8.26 18.88
CA GLY A 146 25.80 -8.56 18.57
C GLY A 146 26.67 -8.98 19.76
N GLY A 147 26.11 -9.13 20.96
CA GLY A 147 26.87 -9.64 22.12
C GLY A 147 28.05 -8.74 22.51
N ALA A 148 29.11 -9.34 23.09
CA ALA A 148 30.36 -8.66 23.41
C ALA A 148 31.03 -8.02 22.18
N TYR A 149 30.94 -8.67 21.01
CA TYR A 149 31.45 -8.12 19.74
C TYR A 149 30.70 -6.85 19.31
N GLY A 150 29.39 -6.76 19.58
CA GLY A 150 28.59 -5.56 19.32
C GLY A 150 29.05 -4.36 20.14
N CYS A 151 29.41 -4.58 21.41
CA CYS A 151 30.00 -3.54 22.26
C CYS A 151 31.40 -3.10 21.77
N PHE A 152 32.24 -4.06 21.36
CA PHE A 152 33.54 -3.78 20.75
C PHE A 152 33.41 -2.97 19.46
N LEU A 153 32.48 -3.36 18.58
CA LEU A 153 32.16 -2.61 17.39
C LEU A 153 31.72 -1.20 17.73
N ALA A 154 30.84 -1.00 18.71
CA ALA A 154 30.41 0.35 19.08
C ALA A 154 31.57 1.26 19.49
N ASP A 155 32.50 0.76 20.31
CA ASP A 155 33.66 1.51 20.80
C ASP A 155 34.70 1.78 19.68
N LYS A 156 34.89 0.82 18.77
CA LYS A 156 35.92 0.88 17.72
C LYS A 156 35.41 1.36 16.36
N ARG A 157 34.09 1.44 16.15
CA ARG A 157 33.47 1.98 14.93
C ARG A 157 34.02 3.34 14.52
N PRO A 158 34.19 4.35 15.39
CA PRO A 158 34.80 5.62 14.96
C PRO A 158 36.24 5.46 14.46
N GLN A 159 37.01 4.51 15.03
CA GLN A 159 38.38 4.21 14.57
C GLN A 159 38.35 3.51 13.20
N PHE A 160 37.49 2.51 13.02
CA PHE A 160 37.34 1.83 11.73
C PHE A 160 36.72 2.73 10.65
N THR A 161 35.83 3.65 11.01
CA THR A 161 35.26 4.62 10.07
C THR A 161 36.32 5.61 9.59
N LYS A 162 37.20 6.11 10.48
CA LYS A 162 38.36 6.93 10.07
C LYS A 162 39.36 6.13 9.22
N ALA A 163 39.61 4.87 9.57
CA ALA A 163 40.50 3.99 8.79
C ALA A 163 39.91 3.52 7.44
N CYS A 164 38.60 3.69 7.23
CA CYS A 164 37.88 3.28 6.02
C CYS A 164 37.06 4.42 5.42
N GLU A 165 37.48 5.67 5.61
CA GLU A 165 36.79 6.82 5.04
C GLU A 165 36.74 6.67 3.50
N GLY A 166 35.53 6.63 2.94
CA GLY A 166 35.28 6.37 1.51
C GLY A 166 35.10 4.90 1.09
N LYS A 167 35.32 3.91 1.97
CA LYS A 167 35.06 2.48 1.66
C LYS A 167 33.67 2.06 2.14
N LYS A 168 33.09 1.03 1.49
CA LYS A 168 31.77 0.49 1.83
C LYS A 168 31.77 -0.02 3.28
N ALA A 169 30.66 0.19 4.00
CA ALA A 169 30.47 -0.27 5.39
C ALA A 169 30.70 -1.79 5.60
N SER A 170 30.67 -2.58 4.52
CA SER A 170 31.04 -4.00 4.56
C SER A 170 32.52 -4.24 4.88
N GLU A 171 33.43 -3.36 4.47
CA GLU A 171 34.87 -3.50 4.73
C GLU A 171 35.19 -3.19 6.20
N ILE A 172 34.51 -2.19 6.78
CA ILE A 172 34.59 -1.89 8.23
C ILE A 172 34.25 -3.13 9.06
N SER A 173 33.17 -3.85 8.70
CA SER A 173 32.76 -5.07 9.40
C SER A 173 33.76 -6.23 9.23
N LYS A 174 34.40 -6.35 8.06
CA LYS A 174 35.42 -7.38 7.81
C LYS A 174 36.69 -7.13 8.63
N MET A 175 37.17 -5.89 8.66
CA MET A 175 38.36 -5.53 9.44
C MET A 175 38.11 -5.71 10.94
N ALA A 176 36.96 -5.23 11.44
CA ALA A 176 36.61 -5.41 12.84
C ALA A 176 36.43 -6.87 13.24
N GLY A 177 35.89 -7.71 12.34
CA GLY A 177 35.77 -9.15 12.59
C GLY A 177 37.13 -9.86 12.63
N ALA A 178 38.08 -9.46 11.79
CA ALA A 178 39.45 -9.97 11.82
C ALA A 178 40.19 -9.55 13.10
N GLU A 179 40.02 -8.30 13.54
CA GLU A 179 40.63 -7.79 14.77
C GLU A 179 40.04 -8.48 16.01
N TRP A 180 38.71 -8.67 16.06
CA TRP A 180 38.07 -9.41 17.14
C TRP A 180 38.52 -10.88 17.22
N LYS A 181 38.80 -11.52 16.08
CA LYS A 181 39.38 -12.89 16.07
C LYS A 181 40.80 -12.92 16.61
N LYS A 182 41.61 -11.87 16.34
CA LYS A 182 42.98 -11.74 16.84
C LYS A 182 43.07 -11.37 18.32
N MET A 183 42.03 -10.74 18.88
CA MET A 183 42.01 -10.38 20.30
C MET A 183 41.93 -11.61 21.22
N THR A 184 42.69 -11.57 22.31
CA THR A 184 42.75 -12.66 23.31
C THR A 184 41.48 -12.69 24.16
N GLU A 185 41.24 -13.79 24.89
CA GLU A 185 40.08 -13.87 25.81
C GLU A 185 40.14 -12.80 26.92
N ALA A 186 41.35 -12.42 27.34
CA ALA A 186 41.57 -11.34 28.31
C ALA A 186 41.06 -9.98 27.77
N ASP A 187 41.28 -9.68 26.49
CA ASP A 187 40.83 -8.45 25.85
C ASP A 187 39.32 -8.45 25.56
N LYS A 188 38.72 -9.64 25.45
CA LYS A 188 37.26 -9.83 25.23
C LYS A 188 36.45 -9.76 26.53
N ALA A 189 37.03 -10.14 27.66
CA ALA A 189 36.41 -10.10 28.99
C ALA A 189 35.79 -8.74 29.37
N PRO A 190 36.44 -7.57 29.16
CA PRO A 190 35.81 -6.28 29.47
C PRO A 190 34.58 -6.00 28.58
N TYR A 191 34.57 -6.47 27.33
CA TYR A 191 33.42 -6.29 26.44
C TYR A 191 32.25 -7.23 26.78
N GLN A 192 32.53 -8.41 27.33
CA GLN A 192 31.49 -9.28 27.90
C GLN A 192 30.81 -8.61 29.10
N LYS A 193 31.58 -8.04 30.03
CA LYS A 193 31.04 -7.27 31.17
C LYS A 193 30.23 -6.06 30.71
N LYS A 194 30.70 -5.33 29.69
CA LYS A 194 29.94 -4.22 29.07
C LYS A 194 28.62 -4.71 28.47
N PHE A 195 28.61 -5.86 27.79
CA PHE A 195 27.40 -6.43 27.22
C PHE A 195 26.39 -6.84 28.31
N GLU A 196 26.85 -7.45 29.40
CA GLU A 196 26.00 -7.79 30.53
C GLU A 196 25.40 -6.55 31.20
N ALA A 197 26.18 -5.47 31.36
CA ALA A 197 25.68 -4.21 31.89
C ALA A 197 24.61 -3.59 30.97
N VAL A 198 24.85 -3.58 29.65
CA VAL A 198 23.86 -3.08 28.67
C VAL A 198 22.62 -3.97 28.63
N LYS A 199 22.76 -5.28 28.79
CA LYS A 199 21.63 -6.22 28.88
C LYS A 199 20.79 -5.96 30.14
N LYS A 200 21.42 -5.76 31.30
CA LYS A 200 20.72 -5.41 32.55
C LYS A 200 19.97 -4.08 32.40
N LYS A 201 20.64 -3.06 31.86
CA LYS A 201 20.01 -1.76 31.58
C LYS A 201 18.82 -1.90 30.62
N TYR A 202 18.94 -2.70 29.56
CA TYR A 202 17.85 -2.99 28.64
C TYR A 202 16.67 -3.70 29.31
N GLU A 203 16.92 -4.66 30.22
CA GLU A 203 15.87 -5.34 30.97
C GLU A 203 15.14 -4.40 31.92
N GLU A 204 15.85 -3.50 32.59
CA GLU A 204 15.27 -2.45 33.43
C GLU A 204 14.47 -1.44 32.61
N ASP A 205 15.03 -0.96 31.50
CA ASP A 205 14.36 -0.02 30.59
C ASP A 205 13.12 -0.67 29.95
N MET A 206 13.16 -1.96 29.61
CA MET A 206 12.00 -2.72 29.12
C MET A 206 10.95 -2.95 30.20
N LYS A 207 11.35 -3.16 31.46
CA LYS A 207 10.41 -3.26 32.59
C LYS A 207 9.73 -1.92 32.84
N LYS A 208 10.48 -0.81 32.81
CA LYS A 208 9.95 0.56 32.91
C LYS A 208 9.01 0.87 31.73
N PHE A 209 9.37 0.49 30.52
CA PHE A 209 8.54 0.64 29.31
C PHE A 209 7.20 -0.10 29.43
N LYS A 210 7.23 -1.36 29.89
CA LYS A 210 6.01 -2.16 30.10
C LYS A 210 5.15 -1.63 31.25
N ALA A 211 5.77 -1.24 32.37
CA ALA A 211 5.05 -0.67 33.51
C ALA A 211 4.40 0.68 33.18
N ALA A 212 5.01 1.45 32.27
CA ALA A 212 4.43 2.66 31.70
C ALA A 212 3.36 2.38 30.62
N GLY A 213 2.87 1.15 30.44
CA GLY A 213 1.83 0.84 29.45
C GLY A 213 2.32 0.84 27.99
N GLY A 214 3.63 0.79 27.76
CA GLY A 214 4.20 0.64 26.42
C GLY A 214 3.96 -0.76 25.84
N GLU A 215 3.27 -0.83 24.71
CA GLU A 215 3.08 -2.09 23.99
C GLU A 215 4.36 -2.51 23.25
N VAL A 216 4.73 -3.79 23.38
CA VAL A 216 5.94 -4.36 22.77
C VAL A 216 5.70 -4.54 21.27
N GLN A 217 6.10 -3.55 20.49
CA GLN A 217 6.06 -3.61 19.03
C GLN A 217 7.02 -4.69 18.50
N LYS A 218 6.66 -5.35 17.40
CA LYS A 218 7.57 -6.26 16.68
C LYS A 218 8.60 -5.43 15.91
N GLY A 219 9.88 -5.77 16.02
CA GLY A 219 10.93 -5.05 15.30
C GLY A 219 10.73 -5.07 13.78
N VAL A 220 11.16 -4.00 13.10
CA VAL A 220 11.03 -3.80 11.64
C VAL A 220 11.46 -5.03 10.82
N ARG A 221 12.50 -5.75 11.28
CA ARG A 221 12.99 -6.97 10.63
C ARG A 221 12.01 -8.15 10.75
N ALA A 222 11.36 -8.31 11.90
CA ALA A 222 10.33 -9.34 12.10
C ALA A 222 9.08 -9.03 11.26
N LEU A 223 8.65 -7.77 11.22
CA LEU A 223 7.55 -7.31 10.36
C LEU A 223 7.87 -7.54 8.87
N ARG A 224 9.10 -7.26 8.43
CA ARG A 224 9.53 -7.54 7.05
C ARG A 224 9.54 -9.03 6.73
N THR A 225 9.99 -9.88 7.66
CA THR A 225 9.96 -11.34 7.48
C THR A 225 8.54 -11.87 7.44
N GLN A 226 7.65 -11.37 8.30
CA GLN A 226 6.23 -11.73 8.29
C GLN A 226 5.58 -11.33 6.96
N LYS A 227 5.75 -10.07 6.54
CA LYS A 227 5.26 -9.57 5.24
C LYS A 227 5.84 -10.34 4.05
N ARG A 228 7.09 -10.82 4.16
CA ARG A 228 7.70 -11.69 3.16
C ARG A 228 7.03 -13.06 3.13
N LYS A 229 6.79 -13.69 4.27
CA LYS A 229 6.10 -14.99 4.36
C LYS A 229 4.65 -14.91 3.90
N GLU A 230 3.93 -13.84 4.24
CA GLU A 230 2.59 -13.55 3.73
C GLU A 230 2.59 -13.38 2.21
N LYS A 231 3.57 -12.62 1.68
CA LYS A 231 3.74 -12.49 0.23
C LYS A 231 4.19 -13.79 -0.44
N GLU A 232 5.01 -14.61 0.18
CA GLU A 232 5.47 -15.88 -0.37
C GLU A 232 4.36 -16.94 -0.34
N GLY A 233 3.49 -16.94 0.67
CA GLY A 233 2.27 -17.77 0.72
C GLY A 233 1.27 -17.41 -0.38
N VAL A 234 1.05 -16.12 -0.63
CA VAL A 234 0.18 -15.63 -1.71
C VAL A 234 0.88 -15.67 -3.10
N SER A 235 2.21 -15.64 -3.13
CA SER A 235 2.98 -15.69 -4.38
C SER A 235 3.27 -17.12 -4.83
N LYS A 236 3.32 -18.13 -3.96
CA LYS A 236 3.47 -19.51 -4.39
C LYS A 236 2.25 -19.98 -5.19
N THR A 237 1.04 -19.52 -4.87
CA THR A 237 -0.17 -19.81 -5.67
C THR A 237 -0.23 -19.02 -6.99
N LYS A 238 0.56 -17.94 -7.16
CA LYS A 238 0.56 -17.10 -8.39
C LYS A 238 1.85 -17.21 -9.22
N ARG A 239 2.88 -17.87 -8.70
CA ARG A 239 4.19 -18.07 -9.34
C ARG A 239 4.68 -19.52 -9.26
N GLY A 240 3.94 -20.42 -8.62
CA GLY A 240 4.12 -21.87 -8.79
C GLY A 240 3.88 -22.20 -10.25
N ASP A 241 4.93 -22.75 -10.86
CA ASP A 241 5.00 -23.30 -12.21
C ASP A 241 4.65 -22.32 -13.33
N LYS A 242 5.65 -21.47 -13.61
CA LYS A 242 5.90 -21.09 -15.01
C LYS A 242 6.60 -22.28 -15.65
N ASP A 243 5.85 -23.32 -15.99
CA ASP A 243 6.33 -24.35 -16.89
C ASP A 243 6.94 -23.66 -18.11
N PRO A 244 8.22 -23.91 -18.44
CA PRO A 244 8.88 -23.32 -19.60
C PRO A 244 8.10 -23.56 -20.90
N ASP A 245 7.37 -24.67 -20.97
CA ASP A 245 6.60 -25.11 -22.14
C ASP A 245 5.15 -24.60 -22.16
N ARG A 246 4.67 -23.94 -21.09
CA ARG A 246 3.31 -23.39 -21.08
C ARG A 246 3.20 -22.26 -22.10
N PRO A 247 2.33 -22.39 -23.13
CA PRO A 247 2.13 -21.33 -24.11
C PRO A 247 1.77 -20.01 -23.42
N LYS A 248 2.26 -18.89 -23.95
CA LYS A 248 2.02 -17.56 -23.38
C LYS A 248 0.77 -16.94 -23.98
N LYS A 249 -0.20 -16.57 -23.14
CA LYS A 249 -1.44 -15.94 -23.59
C LYS A 249 -1.12 -14.62 -24.32
N PRO A 250 -1.68 -14.37 -25.53
CA PRO A 250 -1.54 -13.08 -26.19
C PRO A 250 -2.19 -12.01 -25.30
N ALA A 251 -1.37 -11.17 -24.67
CA ALA A 251 -1.82 -10.16 -23.72
C ALA A 251 -2.20 -8.86 -24.44
N GLY A 252 -3.30 -8.24 -24.02
CA GLY A 252 -3.68 -6.89 -24.44
C GLY A 252 -4.61 -6.77 -25.66
N GLY A 253 -5.20 -7.87 -26.17
CA GLY A 253 -6.18 -7.79 -27.26
C GLY A 253 -5.60 -7.25 -28.57
N ALA A 254 -6.45 -6.69 -29.43
CA ALA A 254 -6.05 -6.00 -30.65
C ALA A 254 -5.07 -4.83 -30.40
N TYR A 255 -5.26 -4.12 -29.28
CA TYR A 255 -4.35 -3.04 -28.86
C TYR A 255 -2.94 -3.58 -28.53
N GLY A 256 -2.83 -4.76 -27.92
CA GLY A 256 -1.56 -5.41 -27.63
C GLY A 256 -0.78 -5.77 -28.89
N VAL A 257 -1.48 -6.18 -29.96
CA VAL A 257 -0.86 -6.43 -31.28
C VAL A 257 -0.39 -5.13 -31.91
N PHE A 258 -1.22 -4.08 -31.88
CA PHE A 258 -0.87 -2.75 -32.36
C PHE A 258 0.36 -2.17 -31.65
N LEU A 259 0.40 -2.29 -30.31
CA LEU A 259 1.54 -1.90 -29.50
C LEU A 259 2.79 -2.68 -29.89
N ALA A 260 2.71 -3.99 -30.05
CA ALA A 260 3.88 -4.81 -30.40
C ALA A 260 4.50 -4.40 -31.74
N GLU A 261 3.68 -4.07 -32.74
CA GLU A 261 4.13 -3.67 -34.08
C GLU A 261 4.65 -2.23 -34.14
N ASN A 262 4.09 -1.32 -33.33
CA ASN A 262 4.41 0.11 -33.37
C ASN A 262 5.27 0.59 -32.20
N ARG A 263 5.67 -0.29 -31.26
CA ARG A 263 6.46 0.12 -30.09
C ARG A 263 7.77 0.78 -30.48
N GLN A 264 8.47 0.22 -31.48
CA GLN A 264 9.74 0.76 -31.92
C GLN A 264 9.55 2.12 -32.58
N THR A 265 8.55 2.29 -33.44
CA THR A 265 8.25 3.57 -34.08
C THR A 265 7.84 4.64 -33.06
N PHE A 266 7.15 4.26 -31.98
CA PHE A 266 6.84 5.17 -30.88
C PHE A 266 8.07 5.52 -30.03
N MET A 267 8.98 4.57 -29.82
CA MET A 267 10.25 4.83 -29.13
C MET A 267 11.15 5.75 -29.94
N ASP A 268 11.20 5.60 -31.26
CA ASP A 268 12.00 6.44 -32.15
C ASP A 268 11.41 7.86 -32.32
N SER A 269 10.09 8.00 -32.18
CA SER A 269 9.40 9.30 -32.19
C SER A 269 9.56 10.10 -30.90
N LEU A 270 10.15 9.50 -29.85
CA LEU A 270 10.36 10.13 -28.56
C LEU A 270 11.85 10.42 -28.33
N PRO A 271 12.20 11.42 -27.50
CA PRO A 271 13.58 11.73 -27.17
C PRO A 271 14.36 10.52 -26.66
N LYS A 272 15.65 10.42 -27.03
CA LYS A 272 16.53 9.31 -26.66
C LYS A 272 16.69 9.25 -25.14
N GLY A 273 16.03 8.27 -24.51
CA GLY A 273 15.95 8.14 -23.04
C GLY A 273 14.52 8.06 -22.48
N SER A 274 13.49 8.27 -23.31
CA SER A 274 12.09 8.11 -22.92
C SER A 274 11.80 6.70 -22.40
N ARG A 275 11.06 6.64 -21.28
CA ARG A 275 10.78 5.39 -20.56
C ARG A 275 9.51 4.75 -21.08
N ALA A 276 9.37 3.43 -20.86
CA ALA A 276 8.21 2.64 -21.26
C ALA A 276 6.81 3.27 -20.95
N PRO A 277 6.59 4.03 -19.85
CA PRO A 277 5.30 4.68 -19.61
C PRO A 277 4.93 5.77 -20.63
N GLU A 278 5.90 6.50 -21.17
CA GLU A 278 5.67 7.59 -22.14
C GLU A 278 5.26 7.02 -23.51
N VAL A 279 5.94 5.95 -23.92
CA VAL A 279 5.61 5.17 -25.13
C VAL A 279 4.18 4.62 -25.05
N SER A 280 3.79 4.06 -23.90
CA SER A 280 2.45 3.53 -23.69
C SER A 280 1.36 4.62 -23.73
N LYS A 281 1.65 5.82 -23.19
CA LYS A 281 0.72 6.97 -23.26
C LYS A 281 0.53 7.45 -24.70
N LEU A 282 1.61 7.55 -25.47
CA LEU A 282 1.56 7.96 -26.88
C LEU A 282 0.81 6.93 -27.74
N ALA A 283 1.09 5.65 -27.52
CA ALA A 283 0.40 4.57 -28.20
C ALA A 283 -1.10 4.51 -27.89
N GLY A 284 -1.49 4.76 -26.63
CA GLY A 284 -2.90 4.80 -26.22
C GLY A 284 -3.68 5.92 -26.93
N LYS A 285 -3.08 7.11 -27.04
CA LYS A 285 -3.67 8.23 -27.79
C LYS A 285 -3.84 7.91 -29.27
N LYS A 286 -2.80 7.33 -29.90
CA LYS A 286 -2.86 6.93 -31.31
C LYS A 286 -3.90 5.84 -31.55
N TRP A 287 -3.99 4.85 -30.67
CA TRP A 287 -5.01 3.80 -30.76
C TRP A 287 -6.45 4.34 -30.61
N ALA A 288 -6.66 5.30 -29.70
CA ALA A 288 -7.96 5.95 -29.54
C ALA A 288 -8.38 6.71 -30.81
N ALA A 289 -7.42 7.33 -31.51
CA ALA A 289 -7.65 8.07 -32.75
C ALA A 289 -7.86 7.20 -34.00
N LEU A 290 -7.54 5.89 -33.96
CA LEU A 290 -7.79 4.99 -35.09
C LEU A 290 -9.28 4.66 -35.22
N THR A 291 -9.77 4.63 -36.46
CA THR A 291 -11.14 4.21 -36.79
C THR A 291 -11.32 2.70 -36.65
N GLU A 292 -12.56 2.22 -36.57
CA GLU A 292 -12.85 0.78 -36.46
C GLU A 292 -12.32 -0.01 -37.67
N ALA A 293 -12.36 0.58 -38.86
CA ALA A 293 -11.79 0.00 -40.08
C ALA A 293 -10.26 -0.20 -39.97
N GLN A 294 -9.55 0.73 -39.31
CA GLN A 294 -8.11 0.64 -39.09
C GLN A 294 -7.75 -0.30 -37.92
N LYS A 295 -8.68 -0.50 -36.98
CA LYS A 295 -8.54 -1.45 -35.85
C LYS A 295 -8.79 -2.90 -36.27
N LYS A 296 -9.65 -3.13 -37.28
CA LYS A 296 -10.00 -4.45 -37.82
C LYS A 296 -8.80 -5.36 -38.15
N PRO A 297 -7.76 -4.94 -38.89
CA PRO A 297 -6.60 -5.80 -39.15
C PRO A 297 -5.85 -6.22 -37.88
N TYR A 298 -5.87 -5.38 -36.83
CA TYR A 298 -5.26 -5.74 -35.53
C TYR A 298 -6.13 -6.69 -34.72
N GLN A 299 -7.46 -6.62 -34.88
CA GLN A 299 -8.40 -7.60 -34.32
C GLN A 299 -8.21 -8.96 -34.97
N ASP A 300 -8.17 -9.04 -36.31
CA ASP A 300 -7.96 -10.30 -37.05
C ASP A 300 -6.61 -10.95 -36.68
N LYS A 301 -5.56 -10.14 -36.55
CA LYS A 301 -4.24 -10.62 -36.08
C LYS A 301 -4.27 -11.12 -34.64
N TYR A 302 -5.06 -10.49 -33.77
CA TYR A 302 -5.23 -10.95 -32.39
C TYR A 302 -6.00 -12.28 -32.34
N GLU A 303 -7.05 -12.42 -33.14
CA GLU A 303 -7.83 -13.66 -33.23
C GLU A 303 -6.98 -14.83 -33.74
N LYS A 304 -6.15 -14.61 -34.77
CA LYS A 304 -5.16 -15.61 -35.23
C LYS A 304 -4.19 -16.02 -34.12
N LYS A 305 -3.64 -15.05 -33.37
CA LYS A 305 -2.73 -15.33 -32.24
C LYS A 305 -3.44 -16.02 -31.08
N LYS A 306 -4.71 -15.72 -30.85
CA LYS A 306 -5.55 -16.38 -29.85
C LYS A 306 -5.84 -17.83 -30.25
N ALA A 307 -6.20 -18.09 -31.50
CA ALA A 307 -6.41 -19.43 -32.02
C ALA A 307 -5.13 -20.28 -31.97
N ALA A 308 -3.98 -19.73 -32.34
CA ALA A 308 -2.69 -20.39 -32.21
C ALA A 308 -2.34 -20.71 -30.75
N TYR A 309 -2.64 -19.79 -29.81
CA TYR A 309 -2.49 -20.03 -28.39
C TYR A 309 -3.43 -21.13 -27.86
N GLU A 310 -4.68 -21.16 -28.32
CA GLU A 310 -5.65 -22.19 -27.92
C GLU A 310 -5.26 -23.56 -28.46
N ALA A 311 -4.74 -23.66 -29.69
CA ALA A 311 -4.17 -24.89 -30.24
C ALA A 311 -2.96 -25.37 -29.43
N ALA A 312 -1.98 -24.47 -29.20
CA ALA A 312 -0.80 -24.79 -28.41
C ALA A 312 -1.15 -25.17 -26.95
N MET A 313 -2.18 -24.55 -26.35
CA MET A 313 -2.65 -24.93 -25.01
C MET A 313 -3.35 -26.29 -24.99
N LYS A 314 -4.00 -26.70 -26.08
CA LYS A 314 -4.59 -28.05 -26.20
C LYS A 314 -3.50 -29.09 -26.31
N GLU A 315 -2.48 -28.86 -27.15
CA GLU A 315 -1.29 -29.72 -27.25
C GLU A 315 -0.53 -29.78 -25.93
N TYR A 316 -0.35 -28.65 -25.25
CA TYR A 316 0.27 -28.60 -23.92
C TYR A 316 -0.51 -29.41 -22.89
N LYS A 317 -1.85 -29.30 -22.88
CA LYS A 317 -2.70 -30.08 -21.96
C LYS A 317 -2.69 -31.57 -22.29
N ALA A 318 -2.61 -31.94 -23.57
CA ALA A 318 -2.49 -33.33 -24.01
C ALA A 318 -1.14 -33.92 -23.59
N LYS A 319 -0.03 -33.21 -23.84
CA LYS A 319 1.31 -33.62 -23.39
C LYS A 319 1.45 -33.67 -21.87
N ALA A 320 0.78 -32.76 -21.16
CA ALA A 320 0.74 -32.79 -19.70
C ALA A 320 -0.13 -33.92 -19.13
N ALA A 321 -1.02 -34.50 -19.93
CA ALA A 321 -1.78 -35.71 -19.56
C ALA A 321 -1.00 -36.98 -19.91
N GLU A 322 -0.33 -37.02 -21.07
CA GLU A 322 0.56 -38.10 -21.50
C GLU A 322 1.74 -38.28 -20.53
N LYS A 323 2.33 -37.19 -20.04
CA LYS A 323 3.39 -37.24 -19.02
C LYS A 323 2.93 -37.76 -17.65
N VAL A 324 1.61 -37.77 -17.39
CA VAL A 324 1.04 -38.36 -16.18
C VAL A 324 0.73 -39.85 -16.38
N GLU A 325 0.50 -40.30 -17.62
CA GLU A 325 0.38 -41.74 -17.93
C GLU A 325 1.77 -42.42 -18.08
N GLU A 326 2.78 -41.74 -18.65
CA GLU A 326 4.15 -42.27 -18.75
C GLU A 326 4.83 -42.41 -17.36
N GLU A 327 4.51 -41.53 -16.40
CA GLU A 327 4.97 -41.66 -14.99
C GLU A 327 4.22 -42.76 -14.21
N GLU A 328 3.05 -43.24 -14.67
CA GLU A 328 2.37 -44.41 -14.07
C GLU A 328 2.72 -45.73 -14.79
N GLU A 329 3.07 -45.71 -16.09
CA GLU A 329 3.61 -46.90 -16.79
C GLU A 329 5.08 -47.22 -16.40
N ASP A 330 5.91 -46.23 -16.05
CA ASP A 330 7.28 -46.45 -15.54
C ASP A 330 7.31 -47.02 -14.10
N GLU A 331 6.22 -46.93 -13.32
CA GLU A 331 6.10 -47.60 -11.99
C GLU A 331 5.64 -49.07 -12.10
N ASP A 332 5.02 -49.47 -13.23
CA ASP A 332 4.48 -50.83 -13.45
C ASP A 332 5.48 -51.79 -14.15
N GLU A 333 6.65 -51.33 -14.61
CA GLU A 333 7.67 -52.15 -15.30
C GLU A 333 8.89 -52.54 -14.43
N ASP A 334 8.96 -52.08 -13.17
CA ASP A 334 10.05 -52.38 -12.20
C ASP A 334 9.59 -53.29 -11.03
N GLU A 335 8.41 -53.90 -11.09
CA GLU A 335 7.84 -54.72 -9.98
C GLU A 335 7.89 -56.25 -10.16
N ASP A 336 8.56 -56.78 -11.18
CA ASP A 336 8.64 -58.24 -11.43
C ASP A 336 10.08 -58.75 -11.68
N GLU A 337 10.92 -58.79 -10.63
CA GLU A 337 11.97 -59.82 -10.47
C GLU A 337 12.48 -59.88 -9.02
N ASP A 338 11.96 -60.88 -8.27
CA ASP A 338 12.65 -61.74 -7.29
C ASP A 338 11.86 -61.95 -5.97
N GLU A 339 10.94 -62.92 -6.02
CA GLU A 339 10.45 -63.69 -4.88
C GLU A 339 11.45 -64.83 -4.54
N ASP A 340 11.57 -65.06 -3.22
CA ASP A 340 12.02 -66.28 -2.52
C ASP A 340 13.52 -66.53 -2.26
N GLU A 341 13.94 -66.33 -1.00
CA GLU A 341 14.22 -67.46 -0.07
C GLU A 341 14.56 -66.96 1.36
N ASP A 342 13.98 -67.66 2.34
CA ASP A 342 14.06 -67.52 3.80
C ASP A 342 15.49 -67.50 4.41
N GLU A 343 15.72 -66.77 5.51
CA GLU A 343 16.13 -67.37 6.80
C GLU A 343 16.22 -66.36 7.98
N ASP A 344 15.84 -66.91 9.13
CA ASP A 344 15.71 -66.39 10.50
C ASP A 344 17.05 -66.04 11.16
N GLU A 345 17.18 -64.87 11.83
CA GLU A 345 18.01 -64.75 13.04
C GLU A 345 17.77 -63.46 13.87
N GLU A 346 17.21 -63.71 15.06
CA GLU A 346 17.34 -63.09 16.40
C GLU A 346 17.95 -61.68 16.65
N GLU A 347 17.33 -61.05 17.67
CA GLU A 347 17.57 -59.80 18.42
C GLU A 347 19.03 -59.54 18.93
N PRO A 348 19.40 -58.50 19.75
CA PRO A 348 18.60 -57.47 20.44
C PRO A 348 19.19 -56.04 20.53
N LYS A 349 18.32 -55.10 20.96
CA LYS A 349 18.71 -53.79 21.51
C LYS A 349 19.17 -53.92 22.96
N PRO A 350 20.31 -53.31 23.38
CA PRO A 350 20.70 -53.29 24.77
C PRO A 350 20.05 -52.13 25.54
N GLY A 351 19.43 -52.47 26.67
CA GLY A 351 19.10 -51.52 27.72
C GLY A 351 19.53 -52.07 29.07
N GLU A 352 20.40 -51.36 29.80
CA GLU A 352 20.59 -51.53 31.24
C GLU A 352 20.95 -50.18 31.87
N LYS A 353 20.56 -49.82 33.09
CA LYS A 353 19.54 -50.24 34.06
C LYS A 353 19.56 -49.15 35.15
N LYS A 354 18.38 -48.83 35.71
CA LYS A 354 18.27 -48.15 37.02
C LYS A 354 18.74 -49.09 38.15
N PRO A 355 18.82 -48.61 39.39
CA PRO A 355 17.91 -49.24 40.35
C PRO A 355 17.07 -48.27 41.18
N LYS A 356 15.85 -48.74 41.47
CA LYS A 356 14.84 -48.21 42.39
C LYS A 356 15.09 -48.74 43.80
N ALA A 357 14.64 -48.01 44.81
CA ALA A 357 14.03 -48.56 46.03
C ALA A 357 12.78 -47.70 46.33
N ALA A 358 11.57 -48.23 46.07
CA ALA A 358 10.65 -48.86 47.04
C ALA A 358 9.87 -47.80 47.86
N ALA A 359 8.65 -47.42 47.43
CA ALA A 359 7.33 -47.96 47.83
C ALA A 359 6.75 -47.19 49.05
N LYS A 360 5.83 -46.22 48.84
CA LYS A 360 4.34 -46.27 49.00
C LYS A 360 3.89 -46.31 50.49
N PRO A 361 2.66 -45.87 50.89
CA PRO A 361 1.47 -45.55 50.09
C PRO A 361 0.70 -44.27 50.48
N VAL A 362 -0.34 -44.00 49.70
CA VAL A 362 -1.31 -42.89 49.78
C VAL A 362 -2.42 -43.25 50.77
N ALA A 363 -2.74 -42.36 51.72
CA ALA A 363 -3.88 -42.50 52.62
C ALA A 363 -5.14 -41.83 52.03
N LYS A 364 -6.21 -42.62 51.89
CA LYS A 364 -7.57 -42.17 51.54
C LYS A 364 -8.22 -41.49 52.77
N LYS A 365 -8.83 -40.31 52.55
CA LYS A 365 -9.79 -39.69 53.47
C LYS A 365 -11.21 -40.16 53.10
N SER A 366 -11.93 -40.69 54.08
CA SER A 366 -13.39 -40.87 54.05
C SER A 366 -13.98 -40.27 55.34
N ALA A 367 -15.06 -39.50 55.19
CA ALA A 367 -15.86 -38.86 56.24
C ALA A 367 -16.37 -39.85 57.32
N LYS A 368 -16.80 -39.47 58.54
CA LYS A 368 -17.95 -38.61 58.83
C LYS A 368 -18.20 -38.50 60.36
N LYS A 369 -18.49 -37.27 60.82
CA LYS A 369 -19.46 -36.82 61.85
C LYS A 369 -19.30 -37.26 63.32
N ALA A 370 -19.16 -36.25 64.20
CA ALA A 370 -19.95 -36.10 65.42
C ALA A 370 -20.51 -34.67 65.40
#